data_AF-A0A8I0H4P8-F1
#
_entry.id   AF-A0A8I0H4P8-F1
#
_cell.length_a   1.000
_cell.length_b   1.000
_cell.length_c   1.000
_cell.angle_alpha   90.00
_cell.angle_beta   90.00
_cell.angle_gamma   90.00
#
_symmetry.space_group_name_H-M   'P 1'
#
loop_
_entity.id
_entity.type
_entity.pdbx_description
1 polymer ?
#
loop_
_entity_poly.entity_id
_entity_poly.type
_entity_poly.pdbx_seq_one_letter_code
_entity_poly.pdbx_strand_id
1 'polypeptide(L)'
;LVKKVAANISIPFTVGGGINELKDVDRLLSAGADKVSINSAALRNPSLIEEIAKNFGSQVCVVAIDANYENGDWICYLNGGRIP
;
A
#
# COMPACT_ATOMS: atom_id res chain seq x y z
N LEU A 1 4.83 0.62 -16.30
CA LEU A 1 3.39 0.31 -16.46
C LEU A 1 2.53 1.43 -15.92
N VAL A 2 2.66 1.82 -14.64
CA VAL A 2 1.91 2.91 -13.98
C VAL A 2 1.76 4.17 -14.86
N LYS A 3 2.87 4.75 -15.34
CA LYS A 3 2.84 5.92 -16.24
C LYS A 3 2.03 5.73 -17.52
N LYS A 4 2.00 4.51 -18.08
CA LYS A 4 1.18 4.22 -19.26
C LYS A 4 -0.31 4.21 -18.91
N VAL A 5 -0.68 3.66 -17.75
CA VAL A 5 -2.06 3.66 -17.27
C VAL A 5 -2.53 5.09 -16.99
N ALA A 6 -1.74 5.85 -16.22
CA ALA A 6 -2.04 7.25 -15.89
C ALA A 6 -2.26 8.13 -17.13
N ALA A 7 -1.55 7.87 -18.23
CA ALA A 7 -1.72 8.62 -19.48
C ALA A 7 -3.04 8.31 -20.23
N ASN A 8 -3.76 7.26 -19.84
CA ASN A 8 -4.96 6.77 -20.55
C ASN A 8 -6.24 6.81 -19.70
N ILE A 9 -6.17 7.27 -18.45
CA ILE A 9 -7.33 7.33 -17.55
C ILE A 9 -7.44 8.71 -16.90
N SER A 10 -8.68 9.12 -16.62
CA SER A 10 -9.01 10.38 -15.97
C SER A 10 -9.70 10.16 -14.61
N ILE A 11 -9.51 8.98 -14.02
CA ILE A 11 -10.07 8.59 -12.72
C ILE A 11 -8.94 8.25 -11.74
N PRO A 12 -9.15 8.43 -10.42
CA PRO A 12 -8.15 8.06 -9.43
C PRO A 12 -7.87 6.55 -9.42
N PHE A 13 -6.61 6.18 -9.25
CA PHE A 13 -6.22 4.77 -9.11
C PHE A 13 -5.11 4.56 -8.08
N THR A 14 -5.18 3.41 -7.41
CA THR A 14 -4.23 2.98 -6.38
C THR A 14 -3.27 1.95 -6.96
N VAL A 15 -1.98 2.06 -6.66
CA VAL A 15 -0.97 1.05 -7.02
C VAL A 15 -0.45 0.34 -5.78
N GLY A 16 -0.47 -0.99 -5.80
CA GLY A 16 0.06 -1.82 -4.72
C GLY A 16 1.18 -2.75 -5.19
N GLY A 17 1.91 -3.30 -4.22
CA GLY A 17 2.92 -4.35 -4.42
C GLY A 17 4.36 -3.83 -4.43
N GLY A 18 5.19 -4.39 -3.53
CA GLY A 18 6.64 -4.14 -3.51
C GLY A 18 7.07 -2.79 -2.93
N ILE A 19 6.23 -2.14 -2.13
CA ILE A 19 6.49 -0.83 -1.52
C ILE A 19 7.01 -1.04 -0.10
N ASN A 20 8.26 -0.68 0.17
CA ASN A 20 8.90 -0.89 1.49
C ASN A 20 9.51 0.39 2.08
N GLU A 21 9.67 1.44 1.28
CA GLU A 21 10.25 2.72 1.72
C GLU A 21 9.54 3.93 1.08
N LEU A 22 9.76 5.13 1.64
CA LEU A 22 9.16 6.37 1.12
C LEU A 22 9.53 6.66 -0.34
N LYS A 23 10.72 6.23 -0.78
CA LYS A 23 11.19 6.40 -2.15
C LYS A 23 10.35 5.59 -3.16
N ASP A 24 9.86 4.41 -2.76
CA ASP A 24 8.95 3.62 -3.60
C ASP A 24 7.64 4.37 -3.80
N VAL A 25 7.13 5.00 -2.74
CA VAL A 25 5.90 5.80 -2.77
C VAL A 25 6.08 7.01 -3.70
N ASP A 26 7.14 7.79 -3.50
CA ASP A 26 7.46 8.95 -4.34
C ASP A 26 7.53 8.59 -5.83
N ARG A 27 8.20 7.47 -6.16
CA ARG A 27 8.30 6.97 -7.53
C ARG A 27 6.93 6.61 -8.13
N LEU A 28 6.02 6.02 -7.35
CA LEU A 28 4.70 5.62 -7.81
C LEU A 28 3.78 6.82 -8.02
N LEU A 29 3.78 7.77 -7.09
CA LEU A 29 3.05 9.03 -7.22
C LEU A 29 3.55 9.84 -8.42
N SER A 30 4.87 9.96 -8.57
CA SER A 30 5.50 10.61 -9.73
C SER A 30 5.21 9.91 -11.06
N ALA A 31 4.92 8.61 -11.03
CA ALA A 31 4.48 7.87 -12.20
C ALA A 31 2.99 8.07 -12.52
N GLY A 32 2.24 8.80 -11.68
CA GLY A 32 0.85 9.18 -11.87
C GLY A 32 -0.15 8.41 -11.03
N ALA A 33 0.27 7.60 -10.04
CA ALA A 33 -0.66 6.99 -9.10
C ALA A 33 -1.23 8.04 -8.14
N ASP A 34 -2.51 7.94 -7.78
CA ASP A 34 -3.13 8.82 -6.78
C ASP A 34 -2.86 8.35 -5.35
N LYS A 35 -2.76 7.03 -5.17
CA LYS A 35 -2.57 6.36 -3.88
C LYS A 35 -1.65 5.18 -4.01
N VAL A 36 -1.08 4.77 -2.88
CA VAL A 36 -0.28 3.56 -2.75
C VAL A 36 -0.93 2.59 -1.79
N SER A 37 -0.87 1.30 -2.11
CA SER A 37 -1.32 0.23 -1.22
C SER A 37 -0.15 -0.55 -0.63
N ILE A 38 -0.09 -0.58 0.71
CA ILE A 38 0.88 -1.37 1.47
C ILE A 38 0.15 -2.45 2.28
N ASN A 39 0.71 -3.66 2.29
CA ASN A 39 0.27 -4.77 3.14
C ASN A 39 1.47 -5.25 3.96
N SER A 40 2.32 -6.10 3.38
CA SER A 40 3.40 -6.75 4.14
C SER A 40 4.37 -5.77 4.81
N ALA A 41 4.66 -4.64 4.17
CA ALA A 41 5.50 -3.61 4.74
C ALA A 41 4.85 -2.91 5.95
N ALA A 42 3.52 -2.72 5.92
CA ALA A 42 2.77 -2.13 7.03
C ALA A 42 2.75 -3.03 8.26
N LEU A 43 2.59 -4.35 8.06
CA LEU A 43 2.63 -5.34 9.15
C LEU A 43 4.03 -5.52 9.73
N ARG A 44 5.07 -5.52 8.89
CA ARG A 44 6.47 -5.66 9.34
C ARG A 44 7.04 -4.39 9.95
N ASN A 45 6.66 -3.23 9.43
CA ASN A 45 7.07 -1.93 9.92
C ASN A 45 5.88 -0.95 9.94
N PRO A 46 5.08 -0.94 11.02
CA PRO A 46 3.97 -0.03 11.15
C PRO A 46 4.34 1.46 11.09
N SER A 47 5.60 1.84 11.39
CA SER A 47 6.06 3.24 11.31
C SER A 47 5.95 3.80 9.89
N LEU A 48 6.05 2.93 8.87
CA LEU A 48 5.96 3.32 7.47
C LEU A 48 4.61 3.98 7.15
N ILE A 49 3.52 3.57 7.81
CA ILE A 49 2.20 4.20 7.63
C ILE A 49 2.26 5.67 8.03
N GLU A 50 2.85 5.95 9.19
CA GLU A 50 2.99 7.31 9.72
C GLU A 50 3.95 8.14 8.88
N GLU A 51 5.07 7.55 8.45
CA GLU A 51 6.03 8.19 7.56
C GLU A 51 5.37 8.60 6.23
N ILE A 52 4.59 7.71 5.61
CA ILE A 52 3.85 8.04 4.37
C ILE A 52 2.83 9.14 4.63
N ALA A 53 2.05 9.02 5.69
CA ALA A 53 1.01 10.00 6.03
C ALA A 53 1.60 11.40 6.28
N LYS A 54 2.78 11.50 6.93
CA LYS A 54 3.47 12.77 7.19
C LYS A 54 4.06 13.39 5.93
N ASN A 55 4.59 12.60 5.01
CA ASN A 55 5.29 13.11 3.81
C ASN A 55 4.34 13.38 2.64
N PHE A 56 3.30 12.56 2.46
CA PHE A 56 2.42 12.60 1.28
C PHE A 56 0.94 12.86 1.61
N GLY A 57 0.58 12.87 2.89
CA GLY A 57 -0.80 12.98 3.37
C GLY A 57 -1.47 11.62 3.56
N SER A 58 -2.33 11.49 4.56
CA SER A 58 -2.98 10.22 4.92
C SER A 58 -3.88 9.67 3.80
N GLN A 59 -4.42 10.53 2.94
CA GLN A 59 -5.26 10.12 1.80
C GLN A 59 -4.52 9.26 0.75
N VAL A 60 -3.18 9.34 0.73
CA VAL A 60 -2.31 8.60 -0.21
C VAL A 60 -2.08 7.17 0.27
N CYS A 61 -2.12 6.91 1.58
CA CYS A 61 -1.77 5.62 2.17
C CYS A 61 -3.00 4.72 2.28
N VAL A 62 -3.04 3.63 1.52
CA VAL A 62 -4.03 2.57 1.65
C VAL A 62 -3.38 1.36 2.32
N VAL A 63 -3.86 0.97 3.49
CA VAL A 63 -3.39 -0.25 4.17
C VAL A 63 -4.29 -1.41 3.76
N ALA A 64 -3.72 -2.38 3.04
CA ALA A 64 -4.40 -3.61 2.70
C ALA A 64 -4.15 -4.64 3.80
N ILE A 65 -5.24 -5.11 4.42
CA ILE A 65 -5.22 -6.14 5.47
C ILE A 65 -5.89 -7.39 4.90
N ASP A 66 -5.09 -8.42 4.67
CA ASP A 66 -5.62 -9.76 4.43
C ASP A 66 -5.82 -10.41 5.80
N ALA A 67 -7.04 -10.82 6.17
CA ALA A 67 -7.32 -11.40 7.47
C ALA A 67 -8.11 -12.71 7.36
N ASN A 68 -7.79 -13.67 8.23
CA ASN A 68 -8.56 -14.89 8.42
C ASN A 68 -9.04 -14.99 9.87
N TYR A 69 -10.22 -15.58 10.09
CA TYR A 69 -10.77 -15.77 11.42
C TYR A 69 -10.36 -17.14 11.96
N GLU A 70 -9.54 -17.16 13.01
CA GLU A 70 -8.98 -18.38 13.59
C GLU A 70 -9.04 -18.32 15.12
N ASN A 71 -9.46 -19.41 15.75
CA ASN A 71 -9.48 -19.58 17.21
C ASN A 71 -10.21 -18.47 18.00
N GLY A 72 -11.19 -17.81 17.39
CA GLY A 72 -11.94 -16.74 18.04
C GLY A 72 -11.48 -15.32 17.70
N ASP A 73 -10.35 -15.17 17.00
CA ASP A 73 -9.73 -13.88 16.67
C ASP A 73 -9.50 -13.70 15.16
N TRP A 74 -9.36 -12.45 14.73
CA TRP A 74 -8.93 -12.10 13.37
C TRP A 74 -7.41 -12.00 13.32
N ILE A 75 -6.78 -12.87 12.54
CA ILE A 75 -5.33 -12.89 12.33
C ILE A 75 -5.03 -12.24 10.98
N CYS A 76 -4.05 -11.34 10.94
CA CYS A 76 -3.58 -10.71 9.71
C CYS A 76 -2.59 -11.61 9.00
N TYR A 77 -2.58 -11.61 7.66
CA TYR A 77 -1.71 -12.47 6.87
C TYR A 77 -0.87 -11.67 5.87
N LEU A 78 0.34 -12.17 5.67
CA LEU A 78 1.29 -11.78 4.64
C LEU A 78 1.22 -12.73 3.44
N ASN A 79 1.85 -12.30 2.34
CA ASN A 79 2.06 -13.08 1.12
C ASN A 79 0.74 -13.62 0.52
N GLY A 80 -0.32 -12.81 0.58
CA GLY A 80 -1.64 -13.15 0.06
C GLY A 80 -2.31 -14.28 0.83
N GLY A 81 -2.32 -14.20 2.16
CA GLY A 81 -3.01 -15.17 3.02
C GLY A 81 -2.20 -16.42 3.38
N ARG A 82 -0.88 -16.47 3.13
CA ARG A 82 -0.07 -17.69 3.30
C ARG A 82 0.73 -17.74 4.59
N ILE A 83 1.02 -16.59 5.18
CA ILE A 83 1.84 -16.46 6.39
C ILE A 83 1.06 -15.62 7.38
N PRO A 84 0.66 -16.14 8.55
CA PRO A 84 0.03 -15.33 9.60
C PRO A 84 1.02 -14.36 10.26
#